data_AF-A0A0G4LAX5-F1
#
_entry.id   AF-A0A0G4LAX5-F1
#
_cell.length_a   1.000
_cell.length_b   1.000
_cell.length_c   1.000
_cell.angle_alpha   90.00
_cell.angle_beta   90.00
_cell.angle_gamma   90.00
#
_symmetry.space_group_name_H-M   'P 1'
#
loop_
_entity.id
_entity.type
_entity.pdbx_description
1 polymer ?
#
loop_
_entity_poly.entity_id
_entity_poly.type
_entity_poly.pdbx_seq_one_letter_code
_entity_poly.pdbx_strand_id
1 'polypeptide(L)'
;MQRIKNDFTVTVYELHARIALEKGDLGEYNQCQTQLRTLYALGLQGNPIEFKAYRILYFIHTANRTGLNDAMADLTTAEKEKGPIKHALSLYLDTPNMGAYLMDMFVVRERLAALCNICKALMSNNDLDVALQRNDKLLLYVDQV
;
A
#
# COMPACT_ATOMS: atom_id res chain seq x y z
N MET A 1 24.69 17.17 -12.30
CA MET A 1 23.37 17.08 -11.63
C MET A 1 22.63 18.40 -11.81
N GLN A 2 21.71 18.49 -12.76
CA GLN A 2 20.91 19.70 -12.98
C GLN A 2 19.81 19.78 -11.92
N ARG A 3 19.90 20.77 -11.01
CA ARG A 3 18.88 21.12 -10.02
C ARG A 3 17.69 21.84 -10.68
N ILE A 4 17.06 21.22 -11.68
CA ILE A 4 15.89 21.79 -12.32
C ILE A 4 14.66 21.10 -11.73
N LYS A 5 13.93 21.81 -10.87
CA LYS A 5 12.64 21.37 -10.34
C LYS A 5 11.55 21.98 -11.23
N ASN A 6 11.14 21.23 -12.25
CA ASN A 6 10.09 21.62 -13.18
C ASN A 6 9.17 20.43 -13.49
N ASP A 7 8.11 20.66 -14.25
CA ASP A 7 7.12 19.63 -14.60
C ASP A 7 7.72 18.45 -15.39
N PHE A 8 8.81 18.67 -16.12
CA PHE A 8 9.56 17.59 -16.78
C PHE A 8 10.19 16.65 -15.75
N THR A 9 10.80 17.18 -14.69
CA THR A 9 11.36 16.38 -13.60
C THR A 9 10.28 15.57 -12.89
N VAL A 10 9.07 16.11 -12.71
CA VAL A 10 7.93 15.34 -12.18
C VAL A 10 7.64 14.15 -13.09
N THR A 11 7.48 14.41 -14.39
CA THR A 11 7.17 13.37 -15.39
C THR A 11 8.19 12.23 -15.38
N VAL A 12 9.48 12.54 -15.28
CA VAL A 12 10.56 11.54 -15.20
C VAL A 12 10.43 10.66 -13.96
N TYR A 13 10.21 11.27 -12.78
CA TYR A 13 10.04 10.49 -11.55
C TYR A 13 8.77 9.65 -11.55
N GLU A 14 7.67 10.16 -12.13
CA GLU A 14 6.44 9.38 -12.25
C GLU A 14 6.64 8.16 -13.15
N LEU A 15 7.27 8.35 -14.31
CA LEU A 15 7.54 7.24 -15.23
C LEU A 15 8.47 6.21 -14.59
N HIS A 16 9.53 6.66 -13.92
CA HIS A 16 10.45 5.76 -13.23
C HIS A 16 9.75 4.98 -12.13
N ALA A 17 8.92 5.64 -11.33
CA ALA A 17 8.13 4.97 -10.30
C ALA A 17 7.20 3.90 -10.90
N ARG A 18 6.50 4.20 -12.00
CA ARG A 18 5.63 3.20 -12.68
C ARG A 18 6.42 2.00 -13.19
N ILE A 19 7.60 2.22 -13.78
CA ILE A 19 8.49 1.14 -14.23
C ILE A 19 9.00 0.31 -13.04
N ALA A 20 9.42 0.96 -11.95
CA ALA A 20 9.85 0.26 -10.74
C ALA A 20 8.73 -0.63 -10.17
N LEU A 21 7.48 -0.14 -10.18
CA LEU A 21 6.32 -0.94 -9.80
C LEU A 21 6.08 -2.13 -10.73
N GLU A 22 6.19 -1.94 -12.05
CA GLU A 22 6.07 -3.03 -13.03
C GLU A 22 7.15 -4.11 -12.82
N LYS A 23 8.35 -3.71 -12.40
CA LYS A 23 9.47 -4.63 -12.13
C LYS A 23 9.49 -5.19 -10.70
N GLY A 24 8.57 -4.77 -9.83
CA GLY A 24 8.54 -5.16 -8.42
C GLY A 24 9.67 -4.57 -7.57
N ASP A 25 10.35 -3.53 -8.06
CA ASP A 25 11.42 -2.85 -7.33
C ASP A 25 10.85 -1.80 -6.37
N LEU A 26 10.43 -2.27 -5.19
CA LEU A 26 9.85 -1.42 -4.15
C LEU A 26 10.87 -0.44 -3.55
N GLY A 27 12.17 -0.73 -3.64
CA GLY A 27 13.23 0.15 -3.19
C GLY A 27 13.32 1.40 -4.06
N GLU A 28 13.41 1.22 -5.38
CA GLU A 28 13.42 2.31 -6.36
C GLU A 28 12.10 3.09 -6.39
N TYR A 29 10.97 2.38 -6.27
CA TYR A 29 9.67 3.04 -6.12
C TYR A 29 9.64 3.97 -4.90
N ASN A 30 10.09 3.51 -3.72
CA ASN A 30 10.07 4.31 -2.50
C ASN A 30 10.99 5.54 -2.59
N GLN A 31 12.12 5.42 -3.29
CA GLN A 31 12.99 6.56 -3.61
C GLN A 31 12.27 7.58 -4.50
N CYS A 32 11.65 7.13 -5.60
CA CYS A 32 10.88 8.01 -6.49
C CYS A 32 9.71 8.67 -5.76
N GLN A 33 9.01 7.93 -4.90
CA GLN A 33 7.90 8.44 -4.09
C GLN A 33 8.35 9.59 -3.17
N THR A 34 9.52 9.45 -2.54
CA THR A 34 10.09 10.52 -1.70
C THR A 34 10.34 11.79 -2.49
N GLN A 35 10.90 11.66 -3.70
CA GLN A 35 11.17 12.80 -4.58
C GLN A 35 9.89 13.45 -5.12
N LEU A 36 8.92 12.65 -5.57
CA LEU A 36 7.62 13.13 -6.04
C LEU A 36 6.89 13.93 -4.96
N ARG A 37 6.95 13.51 -3.70
CA ARG A 37 6.36 14.25 -2.59
C ARG A 37 6.94 15.66 -2.45
N THR A 38 8.28 15.79 -2.54
CA THR A 38 8.93 17.09 -2.50
C THR A 38 8.57 17.95 -3.72
N LEU A 39 8.41 17.35 -4.90
CA LEU A 39 8.05 18.07 -6.11
C LEU A 39 6.60 18.56 -6.09
N TYR A 40 5.64 17.73 -5.65
CA TYR A 40 4.24 18.14 -5.50
C TYR A 40 4.06 19.21 -4.42
N ALA A 41 4.84 19.18 -3.35
CA ALA A 41 4.83 20.23 -2.32
C ALA A 41 5.25 21.61 -2.86
N LEU A 42 5.93 21.67 -4.02
CA LEU A 42 6.27 22.91 -4.72
C LEU A 42 5.15 23.39 -5.67
N GLY A 43 4.01 22.69 -5.72
CA GLY A 43 2.89 23.02 -6.60
C GLY A 43 3.11 22.64 -8.07
N LEU A 44 4.10 21.78 -8.36
CA LEU A 44 4.37 21.30 -9.71
C LEU A 44 3.27 20.33 -10.18
N GLN A 45 2.99 20.37 -11.48
CA GLN A 45 1.91 19.59 -12.09
C GLN A 45 2.28 18.12 -12.24
N GLY A 46 1.28 17.24 -12.24
CA GLY A 46 1.46 15.79 -12.38
C GLY A 46 0.26 15.01 -11.86
N ASN A 47 0.52 13.82 -11.32
CA ASN A 47 -0.49 12.84 -10.91
C ASN A 47 -0.46 12.56 -9.39
N PRO A 48 -0.57 13.58 -8.51
CA PRO A 48 -0.40 13.39 -7.07
C PRO A 48 -1.40 12.41 -6.46
N ILE A 49 -2.62 12.33 -7.00
CA ILE A 49 -3.66 11.40 -6.54
C ILE A 49 -3.27 9.94 -6.78
N GLU A 50 -2.70 9.64 -7.96
CA GLU A 50 -2.21 8.32 -8.31
C GLU A 50 -1.11 7.88 -7.33
N PHE A 51 -0.12 8.75 -7.10
CA PHE A 51 1.02 8.43 -6.24
C PHE A 51 0.66 8.40 -4.75
N LYS A 52 -0.33 9.18 -4.31
CA LYS A 52 -0.92 9.05 -2.97
C LYS A 52 -1.60 7.69 -2.78
N ALA A 53 -2.32 7.20 -3.80
CA ALA A 53 -2.92 5.87 -3.76
C ALA A 53 -1.86 4.75 -3.70
N TYR A 54 -0.81 4.82 -4.53
CA TYR A 54 0.30 3.86 -4.47
C TYR A 54 1.01 3.88 -3.11
N ARG A 55 1.14 5.04 -2.45
CA ARG A 55 1.73 5.15 -1.12
C ARG A 55 0.93 4.43 -0.04
N ILE A 56 -0.39 4.53 -0.08
CA ILE A 56 -1.28 3.78 0.83
C ILE A 56 -1.07 2.28 0.63
N LEU A 57 -1.12 1.83 -0.62
CA LEU A 57 -0.92 0.41 -0.97
C LEU A 57 0.48 -0.09 -0.57
N TYR A 58 1.53 0.74 -0.71
CA TYR A 58 2.89 0.43 -0.26
C TYR A 58 2.97 0.25 1.27
N PHE A 59 2.32 1.10 2.06
CA PHE A 59 2.33 0.94 3.52
C PHE A 59 1.50 -0.24 4.00
N ILE A 60 0.44 -0.60 3.28
CA ILE A 60 -0.27 -1.87 3.47
C ILE A 60 0.67 -3.04 3.16
N HIS A 61 1.35 -3.02 2.01
CA HIS A 61 2.32 -4.05 1.61
C HIS A 61 3.42 -4.26 2.66
N THR A 62 4.01 -3.17 3.17
CA THR A 62 5.11 -3.21 4.13
C THR A 62 4.65 -3.35 5.59
N ALA A 63 3.34 -3.52 5.84
CA ALA A 63 2.75 -3.57 7.18
C ALA A 63 3.12 -2.37 8.08
N ASN A 64 3.44 -1.22 7.48
CA ASN A 64 3.85 -0.02 8.19
C ASN A 64 2.63 0.80 8.60
N ARG A 65 2.05 0.45 9.76
CA ARG A 65 0.84 1.09 10.30
C ARG A 65 1.01 2.58 10.56
N THR A 66 2.17 3.00 11.06
CA THR A 66 2.45 4.41 11.32
C THR A 66 2.46 5.21 10.02
N GLY A 67 3.23 4.76 9.03
CA GLY A 67 3.29 5.40 7.72
C GLY A 67 1.94 5.42 7.00
N LEU A 68 1.14 4.36 7.15
CA LEU A 68 -0.22 4.30 6.62
C LEU A 68 -1.12 5.37 7.25
N ASN A 69 -1.11 5.49 8.58
CA ASN A 69 -1.90 6.49 9.29
C ASN A 69 -1.49 7.92 8.87
N ASP A 70 -0.19 8.18 8.75
CA ASP A 70 0.32 9.48 8.28
C ASP A 70 -0.15 9.78 6.86
N ALA A 71 -0.05 8.80 5.95
CA ALA A 71 -0.50 8.96 4.57
C ALA A 71 -2.02 9.20 4.48
N MET A 72 -2.81 8.60 5.37
CA MET A 72 -4.26 8.83 5.45
C MET A 72 -4.62 10.19 6.06
N ALA A 73 -3.80 10.71 6.98
CA ALA A 73 -3.93 12.04 7.55
C ALA A 73 -3.59 13.15 6.55
N ASP A 74 -2.62 12.89 5.65
CA ASP A 74 -2.23 13.78 4.54
C ASP A 74 -3.32 13.95 3.45
N LEU A 75 -4.43 13.20 3.52
CA LEU A 75 -5.52 13.26 2.55
C LEU A 75 -6.63 14.23 2.95
N THR A 76 -6.99 15.12 2.03
CA THR A 76 -8.21 15.94 2.16
C THR A 76 -9.47 15.10 1.94
N THR A 77 -10.61 15.57 2.45
CA THR A 77 -11.91 14.91 2.25
C THR A 77 -12.25 14.74 0.77
N ALA A 78 -11.91 15.73 -0.07
CA ALA A 78 -12.14 15.67 -1.51
C ALA A 78 -11.27 14.62 -2.23
N GLU A 79 -10.06 14.37 -1.73
CA GLU A 79 -9.15 13.35 -2.28
C GLU A 79 -9.60 11.94 -1.93
N LYS A 80 -10.20 11.73 -0.75
CA LYS A 80 -10.74 10.43 -0.34
C LYS A 80 -11.85 9.91 -1.27
N GLU A 81 -12.57 10.81 -1.93
CA GLU A 81 -13.59 10.44 -2.92
C GLU A 81 -13.04 10.15 -4.32
N LYS A 82 -11.74 10.38 -4.57
CA LYS A 82 -11.14 10.10 -5.88
C LYS A 82 -10.97 8.59 -6.08
N GLY A 83 -11.33 8.11 -7.27
CA GLY A 83 -11.31 6.69 -7.64
C GLY A 83 -10.07 5.91 -7.17
N PRO A 84 -8.83 6.35 -7.48
CA PRO A 84 -7.62 5.63 -7.06
C PRO A 84 -7.44 5.51 -5.54
N ILE A 85 -7.75 6.57 -4.80
CA ILE A 85 -7.61 6.60 -3.34
C ILE A 85 -8.74 5.80 -2.69
N LYS A 86 -9.98 6.01 -3.14
CA LYS A 86 -11.15 5.25 -2.69
C LYS A 86 -10.92 3.76 -2.90
N HIS A 87 -10.36 3.39 -4.05
CA HIS A 87 -9.98 2.01 -4.35
C HIS A 87 -8.89 1.48 -3.40
N ALA A 88 -7.81 2.23 -3.21
CA ALA A 88 -6.75 1.83 -2.28
C ALA A 88 -7.25 1.63 -0.83
N LEU A 89 -8.30 2.36 -0.44
CA LEU A 89 -8.95 2.25 0.87
C LEU A 89 -10.03 1.15 0.94
N SER A 90 -10.75 0.90 -0.16
CA SER A 90 -11.90 -0.01 -0.18
C SER A 90 -11.57 -1.44 -0.60
N LEU A 91 -10.37 -1.65 -1.15
CA LEU A 91 -9.76 -2.96 -1.40
C LEU A 91 -10.78 -3.98 -1.95
N TYR A 92 -11.32 -3.80 -3.17
CA TYR A 92 -11.74 -4.91 -4.06
C TYR A 92 -12.35 -4.43 -5.41
N LEU A 93 -11.99 -5.21 -6.46
CA LEU A 93 -12.58 -5.40 -7.80
C LEU A 93 -12.17 -4.52 -8.99
N ASP A 94 -11.90 -3.21 -8.85
CA ASP A 94 -11.54 -2.37 -10.02
C ASP A 94 -10.29 -1.52 -9.73
N THR A 95 -9.10 -1.99 -10.16
CA THR A 95 -7.83 -1.29 -9.97
C THR A 95 -7.53 -0.39 -11.18
N PRO A 96 -7.68 0.94 -11.11
CA PRO A 96 -7.18 1.82 -12.16
C PRO A 96 -5.65 1.89 -12.13
N ASN A 97 -5.04 2.14 -13.29
CA ASN A 97 -3.60 2.34 -13.48
C ASN A 97 -2.76 1.11 -13.08
N MET A 98 -1.57 1.30 -12.48
CA MET A 98 -0.68 0.22 -12.07
C MET A 98 -1.01 -0.34 -10.69
N GLY A 99 -2.20 -0.04 -10.15
CA GLY A 99 -2.65 -0.55 -8.87
C GLY A 99 -2.68 -2.08 -8.81
N ALA A 100 -2.95 -2.75 -9.94
CA ALA A 100 -2.96 -4.21 -10.04
C ALA A 100 -1.59 -4.82 -9.73
N TYR A 101 -0.51 -4.27 -10.29
CA TYR A 101 0.86 -4.74 -10.00
C TYR A 101 1.21 -4.61 -8.52
N LEU A 102 0.82 -3.51 -7.87
CA LEU A 102 1.07 -3.37 -6.45
C LEU A 102 0.27 -4.37 -5.63
N MET A 103 -1.02 -4.51 -5.94
CA MET A 103 -1.92 -5.40 -5.24
C MET A 103 -1.48 -6.86 -5.39
N ASP A 104 -1.09 -7.30 -6.58
CA ASP A 104 -0.63 -8.68 -6.82
C ASP A 104 0.56 -9.08 -5.94
N MET A 105 1.41 -8.13 -5.55
CA MET A 105 2.56 -8.39 -4.68
C MET A 105 2.19 -8.73 -3.21
N PHE A 106 0.97 -8.43 -2.74
CA PHE A 106 0.56 -8.73 -1.35
C PHE A 106 -0.88 -9.19 -1.17
N VAL A 107 -1.69 -9.19 -2.21
CA VAL A 107 -3.11 -9.56 -2.15
C VAL A 107 -3.29 -10.97 -1.60
N VAL A 108 -2.38 -11.91 -1.90
CA VAL A 108 -2.43 -13.27 -1.35
C VAL A 108 -2.23 -13.26 0.17
N ARG A 109 -1.23 -12.51 0.67
CA ARG A 109 -0.96 -12.38 2.10
C ARG A 109 -2.12 -11.71 2.83
N GLU A 110 -2.64 -10.62 2.30
CA GLU A 110 -3.77 -9.90 2.93
C GLU A 110 -5.08 -10.72 2.86
N ARG A 111 -5.30 -11.48 1.78
CA ARG A 111 -6.41 -12.45 1.70
C ARG A 111 -6.30 -13.52 2.78
N LEU A 112 -5.11 -14.08 3.00
CA LEU A 112 -4.87 -15.07 4.04
C LEU A 112 -5.05 -14.46 5.44
N ALA A 113 -4.54 -13.24 5.68
CA ALA A 113 -4.72 -12.54 6.95
C ALA A 113 -6.20 -12.22 7.24
N ALA A 114 -6.94 -11.76 6.22
CA ALA A 114 -8.37 -11.51 6.31
C ALA A 114 -9.15 -12.80 6.60
N LEU A 115 -8.83 -13.89 5.89
CA LEU A 115 -9.44 -15.21 6.14
C LEU A 115 -9.15 -15.69 7.56
N CYS A 116 -7.90 -15.59 8.03
CA CYS A 116 -7.52 -15.94 9.39
C CYS A 116 -8.27 -15.10 10.43
N ASN A 117 -8.46 -13.80 10.20
CA ASN A 117 -9.21 -12.93 11.11
C ASN A 117 -10.71 -13.25 11.12
N ILE A 118 -11.30 -13.56 9.97
CA ILE A 118 -12.68 -14.04 9.87
C ILE A 118 -12.82 -15.38 10.59
N CYS A 119 -11.92 -16.34 10.37
CA CYS A 119 -11.90 -17.61 11.08
C CYS A 119 -11.77 -17.41 12.58
N LYS A 120 -10.87 -16.55 13.07
CA LYS A 120 -10.75 -16.20 14.50
C LYS A 120 -12.03 -15.58 15.06
N ALA A 121 -12.67 -14.68 14.32
CA ALA A 121 -13.93 -14.06 14.73
C ALA A 121 -15.10 -15.06 14.77
N LEU A 122 -15.13 -16.02 13.84
CA LEU A 122 -16.12 -17.09 13.81
C LEU A 122 -15.84 -18.18 14.86
N MET A 123 -14.57 -18.46 15.16
CA MET A 123 -14.14 -19.38 16.23
C MET A 123 -14.39 -18.80 17.63
N SER A 124 -14.25 -17.48 17.79
CA SER A 124 -14.61 -16.77 19.02
C SER A 124 -16.09 -16.94 19.40
N ASN A 125 -16.95 -17.36 18.46
CA ASN A 125 -18.37 -17.56 18.72
C ASN A 125 -18.72 -18.97 19.19
N ASN A 126 -17.84 -19.98 19.05
CA ASN A 126 -18.23 -21.36 19.36
C ASN A 126 -17.31 -22.21 20.24
N ASP A 127 -16.04 -21.92 20.50
CA ASP A 127 -15.24 -22.79 21.38
C ASP A 127 -14.08 -22.05 22.06
N LEU A 128 -14.34 -21.41 23.21
CA LEU A 128 -13.31 -20.67 23.96
C LEU A 128 -12.37 -21.57 24.79
N ASP A 129 -12.72 -22.84 25.07
CA ASP A 129 -11.99 -23.63 26.08
C ASP A 129 -11.04 -24.73 25.54
N VAL A 130 -11.14 -25.13 24.27
CA VAL A 130 -10.36 -26.28 23.74
C VAL A 130 -9.21 -25.87 22.80
N ALA A 131 -9.30 -24.72 22.13
CA ALA A 131 -8.34 -24.32 21.09
C ALA A 131 -7.05 -23.67 21.63
N LEU A 132 -7.05 -23.17 22.87
CA LEU A 132 -5.88 -22.47 23.46
C LEU A 132 -4.70 -23.41 23.76
N GLN A 133 -4.92 -24.72 23.91
CA GLN A 133 -3.81 -25.67 24.15
C GLN A 133 -3.12 -26.17 22.88
N ARG A 134 -3.70 -26.00 21.68
CA ARG A 134 -3.16 -26.55 20.42
C ARG A 134 -2.45 -25.54 19.53
N ASN A 135 -2.68 -24.24 19.70
CA ASN A 135 -2.17 -23.20 18.78
C ASN A 135 -0.76 -22.68 19.08
N ASP A 136 -0.16 -22.93 20.25
CA ASP A 136 1.21 -22.49 20.53
C ASP A 136 2.27 -23.17 19.64
N LYS A 137 1.97 -24.34 19.06
CA LYS A 137 2.91 -25.03 18.15
C LYS A 137 2.89 -24.53 16.70
N LEU A 138 1.83 -23.85 16.27
CA LEU A 138 1.67 -23.39 14.89
C LEU A 138 2.31 -22.02 14.65
N LEU A 139 2.31 -21.13 15.65
CA LEU A 139 3.06 -19.87 15.56
C LEU A 139 4.58 -20.10 15.51
N LEU A 140 5.10 -21.07 16.27
CA LEU A 140 6.53 -21.41 16.26
C LEU A 140 7.03 -21.97 14.92
N TYR A 141 6.15 -22.55 14.08
CA TYR A 141 6.53 -23.13 12.80
C TYR A 141 6.57 -22.10 11.65
N VAL A 142 5.80 -21.02 11.77
CA VAL A 142 5.73 -19.96 10.75
C VAL A 142 6.84 -18.91 10.92
N ASP A 143 7.39 -18.77 12.13
CA ASP A 143 8.52 -17.87 12.40
C ASP A 143 9.92 -18.50 12.12
N GLN A 144 9.97 -19.72 11.56
CA GLN A 144 11.22 -20.44 11.27
C GLN A 144 11.50 -20.73 9.78
N VAL A 145 10.75 -20.11 8.86
CA VAL A 145 10.99 -20.23 7.40
C VAL A 145 11.27 -18.87 6.77
#